data_AF-A0A0C9NB98-F1
#
_entry.id   AF-A0A0C9NB98-F1
#
_cell.length_a   1.000
_cell.length_b   1.000
_cell.length_c   1.000
_cell.angle_alpha   90.00
_cell.angle_beta   90.00
_cell.angle_gamma   90.00
#
_symmetry.space_group_name_H-M   'P 1'
#
loop_
_entity.id
_entity.type
_entity.pdbx_description
1 polymer ?
#
loop_
_entity_poly.entity_id
_entity_poly.type
_entity_poly.pdbx_seq_one_letter_code
_entity_poly.pdbx_strand_id
1 'polypeptide(L)'
;MRGVSDRLHWPGGVSGVTLGPGYDMGARQPDFVIRDLLGIGIPRPVASSVARAAGLKGHSARDFVNENKNLVRIDLRQEAALLDQILPHYEAMVKSRIRIPLYQYEFDALVSYAYNPGSGWRKTTQLVNQHLPREAMAEIARHVRSGPKIVASLVRRRQHEARLFLYGIYQ
;
A
#
# COMPACT_ATOMS: atom_id res chain seq x y z
N MET A 1 -0.14 9.98 3.45
CA MET A 1 0.35 9.72 2.08
C MET A 1 -0.34 10.74 1.17
N ARG A 2 0.39 11.59 0.44
CA ARG A 2 -0.18 12.52 -0.55
C ARG A 2 0.43 12.19 -1.92
N GLY A 3 -0.38 12.23 -2.98
CA GLY A 3 0.08 12.05 -4.36
C GLY A 3 -0.13 10.66 -4.96
N VAL A 4 -1.13 9.90 -4.50
CA VAL A 4 -1.56 8.68 -5.19
C VAL A 4 -2.62 9.02 -6.24
N SER A 5 -2.72 8.23 -7.30
CA SER A 5 -3.64 8.51 -8.41
C SER A 5 -5.08 8.53 -7.89
N ASP A 6 -5.77 9.65 -8.07
CA ASP A 6 -7.20 9.83 -7.79
C ASP A 6 -8.11 9.06 -8.76
N ARG A 7 -7.53 8.17 -9.57
CA ARG A 7 -8.07 7.48 -10.73
C ARG A 7 -7.44 6.10 -10.85
N LEU A 8 -8.04 5.24 -11.68
CA LEU A 8 -7.47 3.94 -12.01
C LEU A 8 -6.06 4.09 -12.59
N HIS A 9 -5.14 3.28 -12.11
CA HIS A 9 -3.77 3.24 -12.57
C HIS A 9 -3.20 1.82 -12.49
N TRP A 10 -2.10 1.58 -13.20
CA TRP A 10 -1.37 0.31 -13.15
C TRP A 10 0.07 0.58 -12.70
N PRO A 11 0.47 0.13 -11.49
CA PRO A 11 1.80 0.39 -10.96
C PRO A 11 2.97 -0.30 -11.71
N GLY A 12 2.67 -1.27 -12.58
CA GLY A 12 3.66 -2.04 -13.33
C GLY A 12 3.83 -3.50 -12.86
N GLY A 13 4.57 -4.29 -13.64
CA GLY A 13 4.93 -5.68 -13.27
C GLY A 13 3.74 -6.64 -13.21
N VAL A 14 3.61 -7.36 -12.10
CA VAL A 14 2.51 -8.32 -11.87
C VAL A 14 1.27 -7.72 -11.20
N SER A 15 1.29 -6.41 -10.94
CA SER A 15 0.22 -5.69 -10.26
C SER A 15 -1.09 -5.73 -11.05
N GLY A 16 -2.20 -5.61 -10.33
CA GLY A 16 -3.52 -5.43 -10.92
C GLY A 16 -3.86 -3.97 -11.17
N VAL A 17 -5.12 -3.73 -11.54
CA VAL A 17 -5.66 -2.36 -11.61
C VAL A 17 -5.77 -1.82 -10.19
N THR A 18 -5.22 -0.64 -9.96
CA THR A 18 -5.14 -0.01 -8.63
C THR A 18 -5.94 1.28 -8.60
N LEU A 19 -6.60 1.55 -7.46
CA LEU A 19 -7.27 2.81 -7.17
C LEU A 19 -6.73 3.40 -5.85
N GLY A 20 -6.55 4.73 -5.81
CA GLY A 20 -6.15 5.41 -4.59
C GLY A 20 -4.84 4.84 -4.01
N PRO A 21 -4.68 4.75 -2.69
CA PRO A 21 -3.40 4.56 -2.02
C PRO A 21 -2.91 3.12 -2.00
N GLY A 22 -3.36 2.28 -2.94
CA GLY A 22 -2.94 0.89 -3.05
C GLY A 22 -4.04 -0.16 -3.06
N TYR A 23 -5.27 0.23 -3.36
CA TYR A 23 -6.35 -0.73 -3.54
C TYR A 23 -6.16 -1.47 -4.86
N ASP A 24 -5.35 -2.55 -4.83
CA ASP A 24 -5.08 -3.43 -5.97
C ASP A 24 -6.21 -4.46 -6.13
N MET A 25 -6.78 -4.54 -7.34
CA MET A 25 -7.92 -5.41 -7.66
C MET A 25 -7.50 -6.77 -8.24
N GLY A 26 -6.21 -7.00 -8.51
CA GLY A 26 -5.71 -8.19 -9.18
C GLY A 26 -5.86 -9.49 -8.37
N ALA A 27 -6.02 -9.40 -7.06
CA ALA A 27 -6.31 -10.56 -6.20
C ALA A 27 -7.73 -10.56 -5.61
N ARG A 28 -8.58 -9.60 -6.01
CA ARG A 28 -9.92 -9.41 -5.46
C ARG A 28 -10.98 -10.04 -6.34
N GLN A 29 -12.11 -10.41 -5.74
CA GLN A 29 -13.31 -10.80 -6.47
C GLN A 29 -14.18 -9.58 -6.80
N PRO A 30 -14.94 -9.59 -7.91
CA PRO A 30 -15.79 -8.47 -8.31
C PRO A 30 -16.73 -7.97 -7.20
N ASP A 31 -17.39 -8.89 -6.49
CA ASP A 31 -18.35 -8.54 -5.43
C ASP A 31 -17.70 -7.78 -4.27
N PHE A 32 -16.47 -8.15 -3.90
CA PHE A 32 -15.71 -7.39 -2.91
C PHE A 32 -15.33 -6.02 -3.42
N VAL A 33 -14.94 -5.89 -4.70
CA VAL A 33 -14.68 -4.58 -5.30
C VAL A 33 -15.91 -3.69 -5.28
N ILE A 34 -17.08 -4.22 -5.64
CA ILE A 34 -18.34 -3.47 -5.61
C ILE A 34 -18.64 -3.01 -4.18
N ARG A 35 -18.61 -3.92 -3.21
CA ARG A 35 -18.90 -3.62 -1.80
C ARG A 35 -17.98 -2.53 -1.25
N ASP A 36 -16.68 -2.66 -1.48
CA ASP A 36 -15.65 -1.76 -0.97
C ASP A 36 -15.83 -0.35 -1.57
N LEU A 37 -16.10 -0.25 -2.88
CA LEU A 37 -16.38 1.02 -3.56
C LEU A 37 -17.70 1.67 -3.13
N LEU A 38 -18.75 0.89 -2.90
CA LEU A 38 -19.99 1.40 -2.32
C LEU A 38 -19.76 1.94 -0.91
N GLY A 39 -18.93 1.27 -0.12
CA GLY A 39 -18.58 1.69 1.24
C GLY A 39 -17.89 3.05 1.32
N ILE A 40 -17.21 3.48 0.25
CA ILE A 40 -16.61 4.82 0.13
C ILE A 40 -17.52 5.80 -0.66
N GLY A 41 -18.77 5.43 -0.94
CA GLY A 41 -19.75 6.31 -1.59
C GLY A 41 -19.67 6.38 -3.11
N ILE A 42 -18.97 5.44 -3.78
CA ILE A 42 -19.00 5.36 -5.25
C ILE A 42 -20.33 4.74 -5.70
N PRO A 43 -21.07 5.36 -6.63
CA PRO A 43 -22.35 4.82 -7.11
C PRO A 43 -22.22 3.43 -7.71
N ARG A 44 -23.23 2.57 -7.49
CA ARG A 44 -23.24 1.18 -7.97
C ARG A 44 -22.90 1.00 -9.46
N PRO A 45 -23.42 1.81 -10.41
CA PRO A 45 -23.07 1.63 -11.82
C PRO A 45 -21.57 1.82 -12.09
N VAL A 46 -20.94 2.79 -11.41
CA VAL A 46 -19.50 3.04 -11.49
C VAL A 46 -18.73 1.91 -10.81
N ALA A 47 -19.14 1.51 -9.61
CA ALA A 47 -18.52 0.42 -8.87
C ALA A 47 -18.53 -0.90 -9.65
N SER A 48 -19.65 -1.25 -10.29
CA SER A 48 -19.76 -2.43 -11.15
C SER A 48 -18.85 -2.33 -12.38
N SER A 49 -18.74 -1.15 -12.99
CA SER A 49 -17.86 -0.93 -14.13
C SER A 49 -16.38 -1.10 -13.77
N VAL A 50 -15.98 -0.59 -12.59
CA VAL A 50 -14.63 -0.75 -12.03
C VAL A 50 -14.35 -2.19 -11.62
N ALA A 51 -15.34 -2.90 -11.07
CA ALA A 51 -15.20 -4.29 -10.61
C ALA A 51 -14.86 -5.29 -11.71
N ARG A 52 -15.06 -4.94 -12.99
CA ARG A 52 -14.56 -5.72 -14.15
C ARG A 52 -13.02 -5.81 -14.18
N ALA A 53 -12.33 -4.94 -13.45
CA ALA A 53 -10.89 -4.98 -13.28
C ALA A 53 -10.41 -6.06 -12.31
N ALA A 54 -11.33 -6.66 -11.53
CA ALA A 54 -11.02 -7.71 -10.57
C ALA A 54 -10.32 -8.89 -11.25
N GLY A 55 -9.22 -9.37 -10.66
CA GLY A 55 -8.44 -10.47 -11.19
C GLY A 55 -7.51 -10.11 -12.37
N LEU A 56 -7.66 -8.95 -13.00
CA LEU A 56 -6.76 -8.52 -14.06
C LEU A 56 -5.36 -8.22 -13.51
N LYS A 57 -4.31 -8.66 -14.23
CA LYS A 57 -2.90 -8.47 -13.88
C LYS A 57 -2.05 -8.20 -15.10
N GLY A 58 -0.89 -7.58 -14.90
CA GLY A 58 0.09 -7.36 -15.97
C GLY A 58 -0.50 -6.60 -17.16
N HIS A 59 -0.31 -7.11 -18.38
CA HIS A 59 -0.80 -6.47 -19.60
C HIS A 59 -2.32 -6.25 -19.59
N SER A 60 -3.12 -7.22 -19.13
CA SER A 60 -4.58 -7.06 -19.05
C SER A 60 -5.02 -5.91 -18.12
N ALA A 61 -4.33 -5.72 -17.00
CA ALA A 61 -4.59 -4.60 -16.09
C ALA A 61 -4.17 -3.26 -16.71
N ARG A 62 -3.01 -3.23 -17.38
CA ARG A 62 -2.55 -2.05 -18.11
C ARG A 62 -3.54 -1.63 -19.18
N ASP A 63 -3.99 -2.57 -20.00
CA ASP A 63 -4.88 -2.30 -21.13
C ASP A 63 -6.26 -1.84 -20.62
N PHE A 64 -6.79 -2.48 -19.56
CA PHE A 64 -7.99 -2.01 -18.88
C PHE A 64 -7.85 -0.57 -18.40
N VAL A 65 -6.74 -0.22 -17.73
CA VAL A 65 -6.47 1.14 -17.26
C VAL A 65 -6.41 2.15 -18.42
N ASN A 66 -5.80 1.78 -19.54
CA ASN A 66 -5.71 2.67 -20.70
C ASN A 66 -7.09 3.04 -21.25
N GLU A 67 -8.01 2.08 -21.28
CA GLU A 67 -9.39 2.26 -21.77
C GLU A 67 -10.30 2.92 -20.72
N ASN A 68 -10.05 2.68 -19.44
CA ASN A 68 -11.00 2.95 -18.36
C ASN A 68 -10.47 3.92 -17.30
N LYS A 69 -9.36 4.62 -17.56
CA LYS A 69 -8.67 5.50 -16.60
C LYS A 69 -9.59 6.45 -15.83
N ASN A 70 -10.59 6.99 -16.52
CA ASN A 70 -11.51 8.00 -16.00
C ASN A 70 -12.86 7.45 -15.53
N LEU A 71 -13.05 6.12 -15.44
CA LEU A 71 -14.29 5.52 -14.96
C LEU A 71 -14.67 6.01 -13.56
N VAL A 72 -13.67 6.25 -12.72
CA VAL A 72 -13.85 6.70 -11.36
C VAL A 72 -12.81 7.76 -11.03
N ARG A 73 -13.24 8.76 -10.28
CA ARG A 73 -12.37 9.71 -9.61
C ARG A 73 -12.76 9.75 -8.13
N ILE A 74 -11.79 9.58 -7.25
CA ILE A 74 -12.02 9.64 -5.79
C ILE A 74 -11.51 10.96 -5.22
N ASP A 75 -12.21 11.50 -4.22
CA ASP A 75 -11.71 12.62 -3.42
C ASP A 75 -10.83 12.14 -2.25
N LEU A 76 -10.27 13.09 -1.49
CA LEU A 76 -9.38 12.79 -0.35
C LEU A 76 -10.08 12.00 0.76
N ARG A 77 -11.38 12.21 0.97
CA ARG A 77 -12.15 11.49 1.98
C ARG A 77 -12.34 10.03 1.56
N GLN A 78 -12.63 9.82 0.28
CA GLN A 78 -12.77 8.50 -0.32
C GLN A 78 -11.44 7.75 -0.38
N GLU A 79 -10.33 8.46 -0.67
CA GLU A 79 -8.98 7.89 -0.62
C GLU A 79 -8.63 7.39 0.78
N ALA A 80 -8.94 8.19 1.82
CA ALA A 80 -8.75 7.79 3.21
C ALA A 80 -9.62 6.59 3.60
N ALA A 81 -10.91 6.61 3.26
CA ALA A 81 -11.81 5.51 3.56
C ALA A 81 -11.40 4.20 2.84
N LEU A 82 -10.85 4.31 1.63
CA LEU A 82 -10.32 3.16 0.90
C LEU A 82 -9.01 2.64 1.52
N LEU A 83 -8.17 3.55 2.04
CA LEU A 83 -7.00 3.18 2.83
C LEU A 83 -7.39 2.38 4.08
N ASP A 84 -8.42 2.83 4.80
CA ASP A 84 -8.92 2.16 6.00
C ASP A 84 -9.38 0.72 5.71
N GLN A 85 -9.88 0.45 4.50
CA GLN A 85 -10.27 -0.91 4.10
C GLN A 85 -9.06 -1.82 3.78
N ILE A 86 -7.90 -1.26 3.42
CA ILE A 86 -6.69 -2.06 3.12
C ILE A 86 -5.73 -2.18 4.31
N LEU A 87 -5.77 -1.23 5.26
CA LEU A 87 -4.91 -1.23 6.45
C LEU A 87 -4.97 -2.54 7.26
N PRO A 88 -6.14 -3.18 7.49
CA PRO A 88 -6.22 -4.42 8.26
C PRO A 88 -5.33 -5.55 7.73
N HIS A 89 -5.12 -5.61 6.41
CA HIS A 89 -4.22 -6.60 5.81
C HIS A 89 -2.77 -6.37 6.26
N TYR A 90 -2.29 -5.12 6.19
CA TYR A 90 -0.93 -4.78 6.57
C TYR A 90 -0.73 -4.86 8.08
N GLU A 91 -1.72 -4.48 8.88
CA GLU A 91 -1.71 -4.73 10.32
C GLU A 91 -1.56 -6.21 10.66
N ALA A 92 -2.32 -7.09 9.98
CA ALA A 92 -2.22 -8.53 10.18
C ALA A 92 -0.83 -9.06 9.77
N MET A 93 -0.21 -8.50 8.72
CA MET A 93 1.17 -8.82 8.36
C MET A 93 2.15 -8.46 9.49
N VAL A 94 2.00 -7.30 10.14
CA VAL A 94 2.84 -6.92 11.29
C VAL A 94 2.58 -7.85 12.48
N LYS A 95 1.31 -8.00 12.88
CA LYS A 95 0.87 -8.82 14.03
C LYS A 95 1.31 -10.29 13.90
N SER A 96 1.35 -10.83 12.69
CA SER A 96 1.79 -12.22 12.45
C SER A 96 3.31 -12.42 12.47
N ARG A 97 4.10 -11.36 12.25
CA ARG A 97 5.56 -11.44 12.13
C ARG A 97 6.31 -10.91 13.34
N ILE A 98 5.78 -9.90 14.02
CA ILE A 98 6.40 -9.35 15.23
C ILE A 98 5.97 -10.17 16.44
N ARG A 99 6.95 -10.55 17.26
CA ARG A 99 6.79 -11.43 18.42
C ARG A 99 7.08 -10.73 19.76
N ILE A 100 7.53 -9.48 19.70
CA ILE A 100 7.83 -8.65 20.87
C ILE A 100 6.77 -7.56 21.03
N PRO A 101 6.57 -7.01 22.24
CA PRO A 101 5.77 -5.81 22.43
C PRO A 101 6.33 -4.65 21.60
N LEU A 102 5.43 -3.85 21.03
CA LEU A 102 5.76 -2.62 20.32
C LEU A 102 4.99 -1.45 20.93
N TYR A 103 5.60 -0.27 20.90
CA TYR A 103 4.84 0.96 21.06
C TYR A 103 3.97 1.21 19.81
N GLN A 104 2.89 1.97 19.96
CA GLN A 104 1.97 2.26 18.85
C GLN A 104 2.70 2.87 17.64
N TYR A 105 3.63 3.80 17.87
CA TYR A 105 4.39 4.43 16.80
C TYR A 105 5.32 3.47 16.05
N GLU A 106 5.87 2.45 16.73
CA GLU A 106 6.69 1.40 16.09
C GLU A 106 5.80 0.51 15.21
N PHE A 107 4.61 0.16 15.72
CA PHE A 107 3.61 -0.59 14.98
C PHE A 107 3.18 0.16 13.72
N ASP A 108 2.82 1.45 13.85
CA ASP A 108 2.40 2.30 12.73
C ASP A 108 3.49 2.43 11.66
N ALA A 109 4.76 2.58 12.08
CA ALA A 109 5.88 2.61 11.15
C ALA A 109 6.04 1.29 10.37
N LEU A 110 5.88 0.15 11.04
CA LEU A 110 5.93 -1.16 10.39
C LEU A 110 4.75 -1.40 9.46
N VAL A 111 3.54 -0.94 9.82
CA VAL A 111 2.35 -1.01 8.94
C VAL A 111 2.59 -0.17 7.68
N SER A 112 3.13 1.04 7.83
CA SER A 112 3.51 1.90 6.70
C SER A 112 4.57 1.25 5.79
N TYR A 113 5.56 0.59 6.37
CA TYR A 113 6.61 -0.11 5.61
C TYR A 113 6.08 -1.38 4.93
N ALA A 114 5.21 -2.16 5.60
CA ALA A 114 4.61 -3.39 5.10
C ALA A 114 3.82 -3.19 3.78
N TYR A 115 3.34 -1.97 3.55
CA TYR A 115 2.70 -1.58 2.30
C TYR A 115 3.65 -1.64 1.08
N ASN A 116 4.90 -1.21 1.24
CA ASN A 116 5.90 -1.26 0.18
C ASN A 116 7.28 -1.58 0.74
N PRO A 117 7.53 -2.85 1.13
CA PRO A 117 8.77 -3.23 1.79
C PRO A 117 9.89 -3.60 0.81
N GLY A 118 9.58 -3.75 -0.49
CA GLY A 118 10.45 -4.43 -1.43
C GLY A 118 10.76 -5.85 -0.95
N SER A 119 12.02 -6.26 -1.03
CA SER A 119 12.48 -7.56 -0.50
C SER A 119 12.84 -7.53 0.99
N GLY A 120 12.72 -6.38 1.66
CA GLY A 120 13.24 -6.17 3.02
C GLY A 120 12.35 -6.64 4.16
N TRP A 121 11.10 -7.04 3.89
CA TRP A 121 10.13 -7.36 4.95
C TRP A 121 10.62 -8.43 5.93
N ARG A 122 11.12 -9.55 5.39
CA ARG A 122 11.57 -10.69 6.21
C ARG A 122 12.74 -10.32 7.11
N LYS A 123 13.73 -9.61 6.59
CA LYS A 123 14.94 -9.22 7.34
C LYS A 123 14.64 -8.13 8.36
N THR A 124 13.82 -7.14 8.00
CA THR A 124 13.42 -6.05 8.91
C THR A 124 12.68 -6.62 10.13
N THR A 125 11.66 -7.45 9.92
CA THR A 125 10.89 -8.06 11.02
C THR A 125 11.75 -8.97 11.91
N GLN A 126 12.72 -9.68 11.33
CA GLN A 126 13.71 -10.45 12.09
C GLN A 126 14.55 -9.56 13.02
N LEU A 127 15.08 -8.45 12.51
CA LEU A 127 15.90 -7.51 13.29
C LEU A 127 15.09 -6.83 14.41
N VAL A 128 13.84 -6.45 14.14
CA VAL A 128 12.94 -5.91 15.17
C VAL A 128 12.73 -6.94 16.29
N ASN A 129 12.40 -8.19 15.95
CA ASN A 129 12.23 -9.26 16.95
C ASN A 129 13.50 -9.58 17.75
N GLN A 130 14.68 -9.24 17.23
CA GLN A 130 15.96 -9.38 17.92
C GLN A 130 16.31 -8.18 18.80
N HIS A 131 15.39 -7.21 18.95
CA HIS A 131 15.63 -5.94 19.64
C HIS A 131 16.78 -5.11 19.02
N LEU A 132 16.91 -5.16 17.69
CA LEU A 132 17.91 -4.42 16.90
C LEU A 132 17.24 -3.33 16.03
N PRO A 133 16.68 -2.26 16.65
CA PRO A 133 15.87 -1.28 15.94
C PRO A 133 16.68 -0.42 14.97
N ARG A 134 17.94 -0.08 15.30
CA ARG A 134 18.79 0.73 14.41
C ARG A 134 19.17 -0.03 13.15
N GLU A 135 19.45 -1.32 13.28
CA GLU A 135 19.76 -2.24 12.20
C GLU A 135 18.53 -2.48 11.33
N ALA A 136 17.35 -2.65 11.95
CA ALA A 136 16.08 -2.74 11.23
C ALA A 136 15.84 -1.48 10.38
N MET A 137 16.07 -0.29 10.95
CA MET A 137 15.88 0.96 10.21
C MET A 137 16.96 1.21 9.14
N ALA A 138 18.19 0.76 9.37
CA ALA A 138 19.22 0.73 8.34
C ALA A 138 18.85 -0.24 7.21
N GLU A 139 18.18 -1.34 7.51
CA GLU A 139 17.66 -2.27 6.51
C GLU A 139 16.57 -1.62 5.66
N ILE A 140 15.54 -1.00 6.24
CA ILE A 140 14.47 -0.36 5.44
C ILE A 140 15.03 0.73 4.51
N ALA A 141 16.07 1.46 4.95
CA ALA A 141 16.72 2.52 4.16
C ALA A 141 17.39 2.00 2.88
N ARG A 142 17.67 0.70 2.77
CA ARG A 142 18.19 0.08 1.53
C ARG A 142 17.12 -0.10 0.46
N HIS A 143 15.84 -0.15 0.86
CA HIS A 143 14.70 -0.42 -0.02
C HIS A 143 14.12 0.86 -0.61
N VAL A 144 14.93 1.53 -1.45
CA VAL A 144 14.65 2.84 -2.07
C VAL A 144 14.79 2.85 -3.59
N ARG A 145 14.94 1.68 -4.22
CA ARG A 145 15.17 1.56 -5.66
C ARG A 145 13.96 1.00 -6.42
N SER A 146 13.84 1.39 -7.68
CA SER A 146 12.98 0.75 -8.68
C SER A 146 13.88 0.33 -9.86
N GLY A 147 14.09 -0.98 -9.99
CA GLY A 147 15.17 -1.52 -10.84
C GLY A 147 16.53 -0.93 -10.45
N PRO A 148 17.33 -0.42 -11.40
CA PRO A 148 18.64 0.15 -11.10
C PRO A 148 18.59 1.55 -10.46
N LYS A 149 17.45 2.24 -10.51
CA LYS A 149 17.35 3.67 -10.15
C LYS A 149 16.95 3.86 -8.69
N ILE A 150 17.61 4.78 -7.97
CA ILE A 150 17.16 5.28 -6.67
C ILE A 150 15.98 6.23 -6.89
N VAL A 151 14.91 6.06 -6.11
CA VAL A 151 13.69 6.86 -6.21
C VAL A 151 13.61 7.80 -5.00
N ALA A 152 13.68 9.11 -5.23
CA ALA A 152 13.72 10.12 -4.16
C ALA A 152 12.49 10.07 -3.23
N SER A 153 11.31 9.79 -3.77
CA SER A 153 10.09 9.63 -2.97
C SER A 153 10.15 8.43 -2.03
N LEU A 154 10.79 7.32 -2.45
CA LEU A 154 11.03 6.16 -1.58
C LEU A 154 12.06 6.49 -0.50
N VAL A 155 13.13 7.22 -0.82
CA VAL A 155 14.12 7.65 0.19
C VAL A 155 13.44 8.45 1.30
N ARG A 156 12.66 9.48 0.94
CA ARG A 156 11.90 10.28 1.92
C ARG A 156 10.96 9.41 2.74
N ARG A 157 10.21 8.51 2.09
CA ARG A 157 9.30 7.59 2.76
C ARG A 157 10.03 6.70 3.78
N ARG A 158 11.16 6.08 3.43
CA ARG A 158 11.96 5.24 4.34
C ARG A 158 12.51 6.05 5.52
N GLN A 159 12.97 7.29 5.29
CA GLN A 159 13.44 8.18 6.35
C GLN A 159 12.33 8.51 7.35
N HIS A 160 11.11 8.73 6.87
CA HIS A 160 9.97 8.99 7.72
C HIS A 160 9.52 7.76 8.51
N GLU A 161 9.44 6.59 7.87
CA GLU A 161 9.17 5.32 8.57
C GLU A 161 10.21 5.08 9.66
N ALA A 162 11.50 5.31 9.37
CA ALA A 162 12.58 5.17 10.35
C ALA A 162 12.47 6.15 11.52
N ARG A 163 12.11 7.40 11.22
CA ARG A 163 11.95 8.44 12.26
C ARG A 163 10.75 8.17 13.15
N LEU A 164 9.64 7.72 12.56
CA LEU A 164 8.46 7.32 13.30
C LEU A 164 8.80 6.14 14.21
N PHE A 165 9.47 5.10 13.68
CA PHE A 165 9.84 3.92 14.45
C PHE A 165 10.80 4.25 15.61
N LEU A 166 11.84 5.05 15.38
CA LEU A 166 12.87 5.30 16.41
C LEU A 166 12.46 6.36 17.43
N TYR A 167 11.60 7.31 17.05
CA TYR A 167 11.38 8.53 17.82
C TYR A 167 9.92 8.95 17.98
N GLY A 168 8.96 8.21 17.42
CA GLY A 168 7.54 8.54 17.53
C GLY A 168 7.12 9.83 16.82
N ILE A 169 7.89 10.30 15.84
CA ILE A 169 7.64 11.57 15.14
C ILE A 169 6.72 11.32 13.94
N TYR A 170 5.46 11.72 14.08
CA TYR A 170 4.48 11.78 12.99
C TYR A 170 4.75 13.00 12.07
N GLN A 171 4.22 12.94 10.84
CA GLN A 171 4.31 14.02 9.84
C GLN A 171 2.98 14.77 9.71
#